data_AF-A0A966TVJ6-F1
#
_entry.id   AF-A0A966TVJ6-F1
#
_cell.length_a   1.000
_cell.length_b   1.000
_cell.length_c   1.000
_cell.angle_alpha   90.00
_cell.angle_beta   90.00
_cell.angle_gamma   90.00
#
_symmetry.space_group_name_H-M   'P 1'
#
loop_
_entity.id
_entity.type
_entity.pdbx_description
1 polymer ?
#
loop_
_entity_poly.entity_id
_entity_poly.type
_entity_poly.pdbx_seq_one_letter_code
_entity_poly.pdbx_strand_id
1 'polypeptide(L)'
;MAKDRTKKPSGTGETVRTIVYALLIAGLVRTFAFQPFNIPSGSMIPTLLVGDYLFVSKYSYGYSRYSFPFGLGFFSGRILDGPPERGDVAVFRQPPLNKVDFIKRLVGVPGDRIQVTNGQFILNGQPVPRRRIADHVSLDFRGNVRRVPQYIETLPDGRSYTVRESLGDRGPADNTREFVVPPDHYFAMGDNRDDSNDSRSWGFVPKDNLIGRAEIIFFSTDGSAGWLEPWGWIQA
;
A
#
# COMPACT_ATOMS: atom_id res chain seq x y z
N MET A 1 71.01 -6.40 13.09
CA MET A 1 69.67 -6.19 13.67
C MET A 1 68.84 -5.35 12.70
N ALA A 2 67.98 -5.99 11.90
CA ALA A 2 67.00 -5.29 11.08
C ALA A 2 65.68 -5.23 11.86
N LYS A 3 65.18 -4.01 12.09
CA LYS A 3 63.94 -3.77 12.82
C LYS A 3 62.79 -3.90 11.83
N ASP A 4 62.08 -5.01 11.89
CA ASP A 4 60.91 -5.29 11.06
C ASP A 4 59.81 -4.26 11.37
N ARG A 5 59.41 -3.49 10.35
CA ARG A 5 58.33 -2.51 10.46
C ARG A 5 57.02 -3.25 10.13
N THR A 6 56.38 -3.78 11.16
CA THR A 6 55.00 -4.27 11.07
C THR A 6 54.09 -3.13 10.60
N LYS A 7 53.67 -3.17 9.33
CA LYS A 7 52.65 -2.27 8.77
C LYS A 7 51.34 -2.49 9.55
N LYS A 8 50.86 -1.46 10.24
CA LYS A 8 49.50 -1.43 10.78
C LYS A 8 48.51 -1.55 9.61
N PRO A 9 47.51 -2.45 9.66
CA PRO A 9 46.45 -2.48 8.66
C PRO A 9 45.65 -1.18 8.75
N SER A 10 45.37 -0.59 7.59
CA SER A 10 44.77 0.73 7.44
C SER A 10 43.25 0.69 7.71
N GLY A 11 42.80 1.38 8.76
CA GLY A 11 41.38 1.45 9.15
C GLY A 11 40.40 1.97 8.08
N THR A 12 40.91 2.58 7.00
CA THR A 12 40.08 3.01 5.86
C THR A 12 39.55 1.82 5.05
N GLY A 13 40.33 0.75 4.89
CA GLY A 13 39.92 -0.43 4.10
C GLY A 13 38.83 -1.25 4.78
N GLU A 14 38.95 -1.43 6.10
CA GLU A 14 37.94 -2.13 6.92
C GLU A 14 36.62 -1.34 6.98
N THR A 15 36.70 -0.02 7.11
CA THR A 15 35.51 0.85 7.09
C THR A 15 34.77 0.78 5.76
N VAL A 16 35.49 0.89 4.63
CA VAL A 16 34.89 0.77 3.29
C VAL A 16 34.23 -0.59 3.11
N ARG A 17 34.90 -1.68 3.50
CA ARG A 17 34.35 -3.04 3.41
C ARG A 17 33.07 -3.18 4.24
N THR A 18 33.03 -2.59 5.43
CA THR A 18 31.86 -2.62 6.32
C THR A 18 30.68 -1.88 5.69
N ILE A 19 30.91 -0.68 5.14
CA ILE A 19 29.87 0.09 4.44
C ILE A 19 29.34 -0.68 3.23
N VAL A 20 30.22 -1.30 2.44
CA VAL A 20 29.82 -2.11 1.29
C VAL A 20 28.93 -3.28 1.72
N TYR A 21 29.31 -4.03 2.77
CA TYR A 21 28.46 -5.12 3.27
C TYR A 21 27.13 -4.62 3.81
N ALA A 22 27.11 -3.49 4.54
CA ALA A 22 25.86 -2.91 5.03
C ALA A 22 24.91 -2.54 3.88
N LEU A 23 25.44 -1.92 2.81
CA LEU A 23 24.66 -1.57 1.61
C LEU A 23 24.17 -2.82 0.86
N LEU A 24 24.99 -3.87 0.75
CA LEU A 24 24.60 -5.14 0.13
C LEU A 24 23.48 -5.82 0.91
N ILE A 25 23.62 -5.92 2.23
CA ILE A 25 22.59 -6.50 3.12
C ILE A 25 21.30 -5.68 3.02
N ALA A 26 21.40 -4.34 3.10
CA ALA A 26 20.24 -3.47 2.94
C ALA A 26 19.56 -3.66 1.58
N GLY A 27 20.33 -3.81 0.49
CA GLY A 27 19.80 -4.10 -0.84
C GLY A 27 19.09 -5.45 -0.93
N LEU A 28 19.65 -6.50 -0.32
CA LEU A 28 19.04 -7.82 -0.25
C LEU A 28 17.74 -7.80 0.56
N VAL A 29 17.77 -7.23 1.76
CA VAL A 29 16.59 -7.08 2.63
C VAL A 29 15.50 -6.28 1.90
N ARG A 30 15.87 -5.17 1.24
CA ARG A 30 14.93 -4.36 0.47
C ARG A 30 14.28 -5.11 -0.69
N THR A 31 15.02 -6.00 -1.34
CA THR A 31 14.55 -6.73 -2.52
C THR A 31 13.67 -7.91 -2.12
N PHE A 32 14.06 -8.65 -1.08
CA PHE A 32 13.43 -9.92 -0.71
C PHE A 32 12.55 -9.88 0.54
N ALA A 33 12.82 -8.99 1.50
CA ALA A 33 12.08 -8.99 2.76
C ALA A 33 11.10 -7.80 2.84
N PHE A 34 11.63 -6.61 3.09
CA PHE A 34 10.83 -5.42 3.40
C PHE A 34 11.32 -4.20 2.64
N GLN A 35 10.40 -3.53 1.95
CA GLN A 35 10.68 -2.28 1.25
C GLN A 35 9.95 -1.11 1.93
N PRO A 36 10.64 -0.02 2.27
CA PRO A 36 9.98 1.17 2.79
C PRO A 36 9.24 1.93 1.68
N PHE A 37 8.06 2.46 2.01
CA PHE A 37 7.25 3.35 1.17
C PHE A 37 6.75 4.54 1.99
N ASN A 38 6.56 5.69 1.33
CA ASN A 38 5.84 6.83 1.90
C ASN A 38 4.47 6.99 1.20
N ILE A 39 3.47 7.49 1.91
CA ILE A 39 2.10 7.69 1.40
C ILE A 39 1.88 9.15 1.00
N PRO A 40 1.85 9.46 -0.31
CA PRO A 40 1.69 10.84 -0.78
C PRO A 40 0.22 11.25 -0.99
N SER A 41 -0.75 10.34 -0.84
CA SER A 41 -2.15 10.60 -1.19
C SER A 41 -3.13 10.05 -0.15
N GLY A 42 -4.27 10.72 0.02
CA GLY A 42 -5.30 10.40 1.01
C GLY A 42 -6.33 9.35 0.57
N SER A 43 -6.05 8.55 -0.45
CA SER A 43 -7.01 7.59 -1.01
C SER A 43 -7.27 6.36 -0.13
N MET A 44 -6.41 6.14 0.87
CA MET A 44 -6.51 5.06 1.85
C MET A 44 -6.89 5.57 3.25
N ILE A 45 -7.25 6.85 3.40
CA ILE A 45 -7.77 7.38 4.68
C ILE A 45 -9.08 6.65 5.00
N PRO A 46 -9.32 6.21 6.24
CA PRO A 46 -8.53 6.49 7.45
C PRO A 46 -7.44 5.47 7.76
N THR A 47 -7.28 4.41 6.96
CA THR A 47 -6.32 3.34 7.23
C THR A 47 -4.88 3.78 7.05
N LEU A 48 -4.60 4.57 6.00
CA LEU A 48 -3.30 5.20 5.76
C LEU A 48 -3.49 6.69 5.51
N LEU A 49 -2.73 7.50 6.23
CA LEU A 49 -2.74 8.95 6.15
C LEU A 49 -1.66 9.46 5.20
N VAL A 50 -1.86 10.68 4.69
CA VAL A 50 -0.81 11.38 3.94
C VAL A 50 0.35 11.65 4.89
N GLY A 51 1.55 11.26 4.48
CA GLY A 51 2.76 11.37 5.30
C GLY A 51 3.10 10.12 6.12
N ASP A 52 2.29 9.06 6.05
CA ASP A 52 2.68 7.76 6.61
C ASP A 52 3.86 7.16 5.85
N TYR A 53 4.75 6.52 6.61
CA TYR A 53 5.84 5.70 6.11
C TYR A 53 5.67 4.29 6.65
N LEU A 54 5.68 3.31 5.74
CA LEU A 54 5.40 1.93 6.09
C LEU A 54 6.37 0.95 5.42
N PHE A 55 6.49 -0.22 6.05
CA PHE A 55 7.16 -1.36 5.46
C PHE A 55 6.17 -2.22 4.69
N VAL A 56 6.58 -2.59 3.47
CA VAL A 56 5.86 -3.50 2.59
C VAL A 56 6.62 -4.83 2.55
N SER A 57 5.95 -5.91 2.93
CA SER A 57 6.48 -7.27 2.84
C SER A 57 6.45 -7.77 1.39
N LYS A 58 7.63 -8.08 0.86
CA LYS A 58 7.82 -8.51 -0.53
C LYS A 58 7.45 -9.98 -0.72
N TYR A 59 7.79 -10.81 0.26
CA TYR A 59 7.58 -12.26 0.22
C TYR A 59 6.11 -12.67 0.32
N SER A 60 5.23 -11.83 0.88
CA SER A 60 3.81 -12.18 1.10
C SER A 60 3.07 -12.52 -0.18
N TYR A 61 3.46 -11.89 -1.30
CA TYR A 61 2.90 -12.19 -2.61
C TYR A 61 3.94 -12.86 -3.54
N GLY A 62 5.09 -13.28 -3.03
CA GLY A 62 6.19 -13.75 -3.87
C GLY A 62 6.76 -12.66 -4.79
N TYR A 63 7.45 -13.10 -5.84
CA TYR A 63 8.27 -12.21 -6.67
C TYR A 63 7.87 -12.27 -8.14
N SER A 64 7.60 -11.11 -8.71
CA SER A 64 7.45 -10.91 -10.15
C SER A 64 8.53 -9.99 -10.67
N ARG A 65 8.49 -9.68 -11.98
CA ARG A 65 9.35 -8.65 -12.59
C ARG A 65 9.29 -7.28 -11.91
N TYR A 66 8.18 -6.95 -11.25
CA TYR A 66 8.00 -5.65 -10.57
C TYR A 66 8.52 -5.67 -9.12
N SER A 67 8.90 -6.83 -8.59
CA SER A 67 9.46 -6.94 -7.24
C SER A 67 10.93 -6.47 -7.18
N PHE A 68 11.66 -6.51 -8.30
CA PHE A 68 13.09 -6.21 -8.37
C PHE A 68 13.39 -4.76 -8.79
N PRO A 69 14.45 -4.14 -8.22
CA PRO A 69 14.87 -2.81 -8.61
C PRO A 69 15.21 -2.75 -10.10
N PHE A 70 14.93 -1.60 -10.73
CA PHE A 70 15.16 -1.33 -12.15
C PHE A 70 14.47 -2.30 -13.13
N GLY A 71 13.49 -3.08 -12.66
CA GLY A 71 12.80 -4.06 -13.50
C GLY A 71 13.71 -5.21 -13.96
N LEU A 72 14.75 -5.54 -13.19
CA LEU A 72 15.71 -6.61 -13.49
C LEU A 72 15.13 -8.03 -13.42
N GLY A 73 13.83 -8.18 -13.16
CA GLY A 73 13.17 -9.48 -13.26
C GLY A 73 12.91 -9.83 -14.73
N PHE A 74 13.87 -10.51 -15.35
CA PHE A 74 13.80 -10.99 -16.73
C PHE A 74 13.05 -12.33 -16.85
N PHE A 75 11.93 -12.47 -16.14
CA PHE A 75 11.09 -13.66 -16.16
C PHE A 75 9.61 -13.28 -16.22
N SER A 76 8.79 -14.17 -16.76
CA SER A 76 7.35 -14.04 -16.78
C SER A 76 6.72 -14.71 -15.56
N GLY A 77 5.58 -14.20 -15.11
CA GLY A 77 4.86 -14.75 -13.98
C GLY A 77 5.49 -14.42 -12.63
N ARG A 78 5.18 -15.29 -11.66
CA ARG A 78 5.47 -15.08 -10.24
C ARG A 78 6.07 -16.35 -9.63
N ILE A 79 7.09 -16.16 -8.82
CA ILE A 79 7.80 -17.23 -8.10
C ILE A 79 7.46 -17.10 -6.62
N LEU A 80 7.27 -18.23 -5.94
CA LEU A 80 6.77 -18.28 -4.55
C LEU A 80 5.43 -17.53 -4.40
N ASP A 81 4.52 -17.78 -5.35
CA ASP A 81 3.23 -17.09 -5.43
C ASP A 81 2.38 -17.33 -4.17
N GLY A 82 2.27 -16.29 -3.35
CA GLY A 82 1.35 -16.22 -2.21
C GLY A 82 0.12 -15.44 -2.65
N PRO A 83 -1.03 -16.09 -2.93
CA PRO A 83 -2.21 -15.38 -3.37
C PRO A 83 -2.69 -14.43 -2.24
N PRO A 84 -2.93 -13.14 -2.53
CA PRO A 84 -3.49 -12.21 -1.56
C PRO A 84 -4.85 -12.65 -1.07
N GLU A 85 -5.13 -12.32 0.18
CA GLU A 85 -6.44 -12.53 0.79
C GLU A 85 -7.31 -11.27 0.63
N ARG A 86 -8.63 -11.45 0.67
CA ARG A 86 -9.54 -10.29 0.69
C ARG A 86 -9.24 -9.43 1.92
N GLY A 87 -9.31 -8.12 1.73
CA GLY A 87 -8.99 -7.13 2.74
C GLY A 87 -7.50 -6.80 2.86
N ASP A 88 -6.60 -7.51 2.20
CA ASP A 88 -5.17 -7.15 2.24
C ASP A 88 -4.94 -5.76 1.64
N VAL A 89 -4.10 -4.95 2.29
CA VAL A 89 -3.64 -3.67 1.73
C VAL A 89 -2.36 -3.92 0.94
N ALA A 90 -2.42 -3.73 -0.37
CA ALA A 90 -1.37 -4.13 -1.30
C ALA A 90 -0.77 -2.94 -2.04
N VAL A 91 0.55 -2.97 -2.21
CA VAL A 91 1.26 -2.12 -3.17
C VAL A 91 1.40 -2.85 -4.49
N PHE A 92 1.15 -2.18 -5.60
CA PHE A 92 1.23 -2.74 -6.94
C PHE A 92 1.51 -1.68 -8.00
N ARG A 93 2.03 -2.09 -9.16
CA ARG A 93 2.12 -1.21 -10.34
C ARG A 93 0.73 -0.95 -10.91
N GLN A 94 0.33 0.32 -11.03
CA GLN A 94 -1.00 0.67 -11.51
C GLN A 94 -1.18 0.31 -13.01
N PRO A 95 -2.07 -0.63 -13.36
CA PRO A 95 -2.41 -0.89 -14.76
C PRO A 95 -3.27 0.24 -15.35
N PRO A 96 -3.31 0.38 -16.70
CA PRO A 96 -2.58 -0.42 -17.68
C PRO A 96 -1.14 0.09 -17.95
N LEU A 97 -0.81 1.32 -17.55
CA LEU A 97 0.48 1.94 -17.89
C LEU A 97 1.66 1.39 -17.07
N ASN A 98 1.41 0.86 -15.87
CA ASN A 98 2.39 0.24 -14.98
C ASN A 98 3.60 1.15 -14.64
N LYS A 99 3.40 2.47 -14.63
CA LYS A 99 4.47 3.46 -14.40
C LYS A 99 4.62 3.87 -12.93
N VAL A 100 3.52 3.84 -12.19
CA VAL A 100 3.45 4.35 -10.81
C VAL A 100 2.99 3.25 -9.86
N ASP A 101 3.50 3.30 -8.64
CA ASP A 101 3.12 2.38 -7.57
C ASP A 101 1.87 2.93 -6.88
N PHE A 102 0.83 2.08 -6.77
CA PHE A 102 -0.40 2.37 -6.07
C PHE A 102 -0.50 1.50 -4.83
N ILE A 103 -1.16 2.02 -3.80
CA ILE A 103 -1.58 1.26 -2.62
C ILE A 103 -3.10 1.32 -2.48
N LYS A 104 -3.73 0.15 -2.40
CA LYS A 104 -5.18 -0.03 -2.28
C LYS A 104 -5.47 -1.29 -1.46
N ARG A 105 -6.72 -1.43 -1.00
CA ARG A 105 -7.22 -2.67 -0.41
C ARG A 105 -7.72 -3.60 -1.50
N LEU A 106 -7.26 -4.85 -1.50
CA LEU A 106 -7.76 -5.89 -2.39
C LEU A 106 -9.08 -6.41 -1.83
N VAL A 107 -10.20 -6.10 -2.50
CA VAL A 107 -11.54 -6.47 -2.04
C VAL A 107 -12.17 -7.60 -2.86
N GLY A 108 -11.64 -7.86 -4.06
CA GLY A 108 -12.05 -8.97 -4.91
C GLY A 108 -10.85 -9.81 -5.34
N VAL A 109 -11.01 -11.13 -5.25
CA VAL A 109 -10.05 -12.15 -5.71
C VAL A 109 -10.60 -12.88 -6.94
N PRO A 110 -9.78 -13.69 -7.67
CA PRO A 110 -10.24 -14.38 -8.87
C PRO A 110 -11.59 -15.11 -8.68
N GLY A 111 -12.51 -14.89 -9.61
CA GLY A 111 -13.86 -15.48 -9.60
C GLY A 111 -14.92 -14.65 -8.88
N ASP A 112 -14.55 -13.61 -8.13
CA ASP A 112 -15.52 -12.76 -7.45
C ASP A 112 -16.37 -11.92 -8.40
N ARG A 113 -17.62 -11.68 -8.00
CA ARG A 113 -18.50 -10.67 -8.58
C ARG A 113 -18.53 -9.45 -7.66
N ILE A 114 -18.12 -8.32 -8.18
CA ILE A 114 -17.99 -7.05 -7.44
C ILE A 114 -18.90 -6.02 -8.07
N GLN A 115 -19.68 -5.34 -7.24
CA GLN A 115 -20.50 -4.21 -7.67
C GLN A 115 -20.64 -3.20 -6.53
N VAL A 116 -20.83 -1.92 -6.87
CA VAL A 116 -21.34 -0.92 -5.92
C VAL A 116 -22.70 -0.45 -6.42
N THR A 117 -23.68 -0.37 -5.52
CA THR A 117 -25.04 0.11 -5.84
C THR A 117 -25.54 0.99 -4.71
N ASN A 118 -25.88 2.24 -5.01
CA ASN A 118 -26.26 3.25 -4.03
C ASN A 118 -25.28 3.30 -2.83
N GLY A 119 -23.97 3.33 -3.12
CA GLY A 119 -22.89 3.39 -2.11
C GLY A 119 -22.63 2.07 -1.37
N GLN A 120 -23.51 1.08 -1.51
CA GLN A 120 -23.34 -0.23 -0.89
C GLN A 120 -22.39 -1.10 -1.72
N PHE A 121 -21.29 -1.55 -1.12
CA PHE A 121 -20.41 -2.57 -1.70
C PHE A 121 -21.12 -3.93 -1.69
N ILE A 122 -21.18 -4.59 -2.84
CA ILE A 122 -21.78 -5.90 -3.07
C ILE A 122 -20.68 -6.86 -3.52
N LEU A 123 -20.55 -7.97 -2.80
CA LEU A 123 -19.59 -9.04 -3.07
C LEU A 123 -20.36 -10.35 -3.28
N ASN A 124 -20.21 -10.96 -4.45
CA ASN A 124 -20.88 -12.22 -4.83
C ASN A 124 -22.41 -12.16 -4.66
N GLY A 125 -23.00 -11.03 -5.04
CA GLY A 125 -24.45 -10.78 -4.93
C GLY A 125 -24.94 -10.45 -3.52
N GLN A 126 -24.07 -10.45 -2.51
CA GLN A 126 -24.42 -10.13 -1.13
C GLN A 126 -23.89 -8.75 -0.75
N PRO A 127 -24.70 -7.87 -0.12
CA PRO A 127 -24.21 -6.61 0.39
C PRO A 127 -23.22 -6.87 1.53
N VAL A 128 -22.03 -6.27 1.42
CA VAL A 128 -21.03 -6.32 2.49
C VAL A 128 -21.55 -5.50 3.68
N PRO A 129 -21.75 -6.10 4.87
CA PRO A 129 -22.25 -5.36 6.02
C PRO A 129 -21.40 -4.14 6.31
N ARG A 130 -22.05 -2.97 6.44
CA ARG A 130 -21.39 -1.73 6.85
C ARG A 130 -22.12 -1.10 8.03
N ARG A 131 -21.39 -0.64 9.04
CA ARG A 131 -21.92 0.02 10.24
C ARG A 131 -21.39 1.44 10.33
N ARG A 132 -22.28 2.43 10.36
CA ARG A 132 -21.91 3.83 10.57
C ARG A 132 -21.22 3.99 11.92
N ILE A 133 -20.11 4.73 11.93
CA ILE A 133 -19.41 5.16 13.13
C ILE A 133 -19.31 6.69 13.16
N ALA A 134 -18.62 7.24 14.16
CA ALA A 134 -18.39 8.68 14.25
C ALA A 134 -17.73 9.22 12.97
N ASP A 135 -18.10 10.44 12.59
CA ASP A 135 -17.55 11.08 11.40
C ASP A 135 -16.07 11.39 11.61
N HIS A 136 -15.30 11.28 10.53
CA HIS A 136 -13.94 11.81 10.50
C HIS A 136 -14.01 13.33 10.46
N VAL A 137 -13.36 13.97 11.43
CA VAL A 137 -13.34 15.43 11.56
C VAL A 137 -11.94 15.93 11.20
N SER A 138 -11.85 16.78 10.19
CA SER A 138 -10.60 17.43 9.77
C SER A 138 -10.82 18.92 9.55
N LEU A 139 -9.78 19.73 9.71
CA LEU A 139 -9.82 21.14 9.32
C LEU A 139 -9.39 21.29 7.86
N ASP A 140 -10.09 22.12 7.09
CA ASP A 140 -9.62 22.54 5.78
C ASP A 140 -8.52 23.62 5.90
N PHE A 141 -7.93 24.01 4.78
CA PHE A 141 -6.88 25.04 4.73
C PHE A 141 -7.34 26.44 5.20
N ARG A 142 -8.65 26.66 5.36
CA ARG A 142 -9.26 27.89 5.87
C ARG A 142 -9.67 27.75 7.34
N GLY A 143 -9.39 26.61 7.98
CA GLY A 143 -9.78 26.31 9.35
C GLY A 143 -11.25 25.89 9.50
N ASN A 144 -11.98 25.64 8.42
CA ASN A 144 -13.35 25.15 8.54
C ASN A 144 -13.35 23.66 8.91
N VAL A 145 -14.30 23.28 9.77
CA VAL A 145 -14.51 21.89 10.15
C VAL A 145 -15.18 21.14 9.00
N ARG A 146 -14.48 20.16 8.43
CA ARG A 146 -15.02 19.17 7.50
C ARG A 146 -15.36 17.90 8.26
N ARG A 147 -16.62 17.47 8.18
CA ARG A 147 -17.07 16.17 8.70
C ARG A 147 -17.30 15.21 7.54
N VAL A 148 -16.71 14.03 7.63
CA VAL A 148 -16.82 12.99 6.60
C VAL A 148 -17.40 11.72 7.22
N PRO A 149 -18.54 11.22 6.73
CA PRO A 149 -19.09 9.91 7.08
C PRO A 149 -18.05 8.79 7.10
N GLN A 150 -18.09 7.95 8.13
CA GLN A 150 -17.26 6.74 8.24
C GLN A 150 -18.09 5.49 8.53
N TYR A 151 -17.67 4.37 7.96
CA TYR A 151 -18.30 3.08 8.16
C TYR A 151 -17.25 2.02 8.45
N ILE A 152 -17.57 1.05 9.30
CA ILE A 152 -16.84 -0.21 9.38
C ILE A 152 -17.51 -1.17 8.41
N GLU A 153 -16.78 -1.65 7.41
CA GLU A 153 -17.19 -2.75 6.54
C GLU A 153 -16.63 -4.06 7.05
N THR A 154 -17.42 -5.13 6.97
CA THR A 154 -17.03 -6.48 7.40
C THR A 154 -17.16 -7.46 6.24
N LEU A 155 -16.03 -8.00 5.79
CA LEU A 155 -15.98 -9.01 4.73
C LEU A 155 -16.55 -10.36 5.21
N PRO A 156 -16.91 -11.28 4.29
CA PRO A 156 -17.45 -12.59 4.64
C PRO A 156 -16.56 -13.46 5.51
N ASP A 157 -15.24 -13.23 5.49
CA ASP A 157 -14.25 -13.92 6.33
C ASP A 157 -14.13 -13.31 7.75
N GLY A 158 -14.94 -12.28 8.06
CA GLY A 158 -14.95 -11.57 9.33
C GLY A 158 -13.94 -10.41 9.41
N ARG A 159 -13.04 -10.25 8.44
CA ARG A 159 -12.11 -9.11 8.42
C ARG A 159 -12.91 -7.82 8.29
N SER A 160 -12.57 -6.84 9.12
CA SER A 160 -13.24 -5.55 9.14
C SER A 160 -12.25 -4.41 8.96
N TYR A 161 -12.67 -3.37 8.25
CA TYR A 161 -11.86 -2.17 8.04
C TYR A 161 -12.76 -0.94 7.95
N THR A 162 -12.17 0.23 8.24
CA THR A 162 -12.89 1.49 8.19
C THR A 162 -12.78 2.12 6.81
N VAL A 163 -13.90 2.57 6.27
CA VAL A 163 -13.99 3.35 5.04
C VAL A 163 -14.62 4.70 5.33
N ARG A 164 -14.45 5.65 4.42
CA ARG A 164 -15.09 6.96 4.48
C ARG A 164 -15.70 7.36 3.12
N GLU A 165 -16.78 8.10 3.19
CA GLU A 165 -17.57 8.55 2.03
C GLU A 165 -17.86 10.05 2.18
N SER A 166 -17.05 10.89 1.52
CA SER A 166 -17.15 12.34 1.62
C SER A 166 -18.34 12.95 0.89
N LEU A 167 -18.94 12.20 -0.03
CA LEU A 167 -20.16 12.56 -0.77
C LEU A 167 -21.38 11.72 -0.31
N GLY A 168 -21.21 10.85 0.69
CA GLY A 168 -22.19 9.83 1.05
C GLY A 168 -22.46 8.87 -0.11
N ASP A 169 -23.64 8.25 -0.14
CA ASP A 169 -24.05 7.24 -1.14
C ASP A 169 -24.41 7.82 -2.53
N ARG A 170 -23.85 8.97 -2.89
CA ARG A 170 -24.18 9.74 -4.11
C ARG A 170 -22.94 10.13 -4.92
N GLY A 171 -21.79 9.59 -4.57
CA GLY A 171 -20.55 9.77 -5.29
C GLY A 171 -20.59 9.17 -6.71
N PRO A 172 -19.67 9.59 -7.58
CA PRO A 172 -19.62 9.12 -8.97
C PRO A 172 -19.32 7.62 -9.08
N ALA A 173 -18.71 7.02 -8.04
CA ALA A 173 -18.32 5.61 -8.01
C ALA A 173 -19.29 4.73 -7.19
N ASP A 174 -20.45 5.27 -6.81
CA ASP A 174 -21.44 4.58 -5.95
C ASP A 174 -22.46 3.75 -6.72
N ASN A 175 -22.41 3.81 -8.05
CA ASN A 175 -23.17 2.93 -8.91
C ASN A 175 -22.25 2.45 -10.04
N THR A 176 -21.91 1.17 -10.00
CA THR A 176 -21.05 0.55 -11.00
C THR A 176 -21.80 -0.56 -11.74
N ARG A 177 -21.28 -0.91 -12.92
CA ARG A 177 -21.55 -2.23 -13.49
C ARG A 177 -21.05 -3.33 -12.55
N GLU A 178 -21.54 -4.55 -12.75
CA GLU A 178 -20.91 -5.73 -12.17
C GLU A 178 -19.53 -5.98 -12.83
N PHE A 179 -18.55 -6.32 -12.01
CA PHE A 179 -17.23 -6.78 -12.41
C PHE A 179 -17.05 -8.23 -12.00
N VAL A 180 -16.74 -9.10 -12.96
CA VAL A 180 -16.30 -10.48 -12.66
C VAL A 180 -14.78 -10.49 -12.69
N VAL A 181 -14.16 -10.76 -11.54
CA VAL A 181 -12.70 -10.74 -11.40
C VAL A 181 -12.10 -11.91 -12.19
N PRO A 182 -11.28 -11.66 -13.24
CA PRO A 182 -10.70 -12.72 -14.04
C PRO A 182 -9.73 -13.61 -13.24
N PRO A 183 -9.39 -14.80 -13.75
CA PRO A 183 -8.23 -15.54 -13.28
C PRO A 183 -6.97 -14.66 -13.26
N ASP A 184 -6.10 -14.87 -12.28
CA ASP A 184 -4.83 -14.13 -12.10
C ASP A 184 -4.99 -12.60 -11.98
N HIS A 185 -6.16 -12.12 -11.54
CA HIS A 185 -6.44 -10.70 -11.34
C HIS A 185 -7.11 -10.43 -9.99
N TYR A 186 -7.04 -9.18 -9.55
CA TYR A 186 -7.63 -8.70 -8.31
C TYR A 186 -8.42 -7.41 -8.53
N PHE A 187 -9.40 -7.15 -7.67
CA PHE A 187 -10.14 -5.89 -7.64
C PHE A 187 -9.74 -5.09 -6.42
N ALA A 188 -9.22 -3.88 -6.63
CA ALA A 188 -8.65 -3.05 -5.59
C ALA A 188 -9.47 -1.78 -5.39
N MET A 189 -9.78 -1.42 -4.14
CA MET A 189 -10.53 -0.22 -3.78
C MET A 189 -9.77 0.59 -2.73
N GLY A 190 -9.94 1.91 -2.77
CA GLY A 190 -9.48 2.78 -1.69
C GLY A 190 -10.45 2.78 -0.52
N ASP A 191 -9.92 2.97 0.69
CA ASP A 191 -10.76 3.12 1.89
C ASP A 191 -11.43 4.51 1.93
N ASN A 192 -10.86 5.50 1.23
CA ASN A 192 -11.51 6.78 0.98
C ASN A 192 -12.32 6.69 -0.32
N ARG A 193 -13.57 6.22 -0.22
CA ARG A 193 -14.37 5.70 -1.33
C ARG A 193 -14.67 6.72 -2.42
N ASP A 194 -14.87 7.98 -2.04
CA ASP A 194 -15.15 9.06 -2.98
C ASP A 194 -13.90 9.74 -3.54
N ASP A 195 -12.76 9.62 -2.85
CA ASP A 195 -11.49 10.26 -3.24
C ASP A 195 -10.43 9.21 -3.60
N SER A 196 -10.82 8.16 -4.34
CA SER A 196 -9.93 7.09 -4.75
C SER A 196 -10.07 6.74 -6.23
N ASN A 197 -8.97 6.89 -6.97
CA ASN A 197 -8.85 6.37 -8.33
C ASN A 197 -8.43 4.89 -8.28
N ASP A 198 -9.39 3.98 -8.36
CA ASP A 198 -9.19 2.55 -8.14
C ASP A 198 -9.88 1.67 -9.18
N SER A 199 -10.02 0.36 -8.92
CA SER A 199 -10.50 -0.61 -9.90
C SER A 199 -11.90 -0.31 -10.46
N ARG A 200 -12.70 0.50 -9.76
CA ARG A 200 -13.98 1.01 -10.28
C ARG A 200 -13.81 1.86 -11.55
N SER A 201 -12.65 2.52 -11.71
CA SER A 201 -12.35 3.42 -12.82
C SER A 201 -11.49 2.76 -13.91
N TRP A 202 -10.48 1.98 -13.54
CA TRP A 202 -9.49 1.43 -14.48
C TRP A 202 -9.45 -0.10 -14.58
N GLY A 203 -10.31 -0.81 -13.85
CA GLY A 203 -10.43 -2.27 -13.93
C GLY A 203 -9.47 -3.03 -13.00
N PHE A 204 -9.02 -4.21 -13.43
CA PHE A 204 -8.40 -5.18 -12.53
C PHE A 204 -6.89 -5.02 -12.40
N VAL A 205 -6.33 -5.51 -11.29
CA VAL A 205 -4.89 -5.61 -11.03
C VAL A 205 -4.40 -6.99 -11.42
N PRO A 206 -3.56 -7.14 -12.46
CA PRO A 206 -2.93 -8.43 -12.77
C PRO A 206 -2.05 -8.91 -11.61
N LYS A 207 -2.00 -10.22 -11.35
CA LYS A 207 -1.19 -10.77 -10.25
C LYS A 207 0.26 -10.36 -10.32
N ASP A 208 0.82 -10.26 -11.52
CA ASP A 208 2.23 -9.91 -11.71
C ASP A 208 2.51 -8.49 -11.25
N ASN A 209 1.52 -7.59 -11.25
CA ASN A 209 1.66 -6.20 -10.82
C ASN A 209 1.86 -6.03 -9.31
N LEU A 210 1.49 -7.03 -8.50
CA LEU A 210 1.63 -6.97 -7.04
C LEU A 210 3.11 -6.88 -6.63
N ILE A 211 3.42 -5.91 -5.77
CA ILE A 211 4.77 -5.65 -5.27
C ILE A 211 4.95 -6.22 -3.87
N GLY A 212 3.93 -6.12 -3.03
CA GLY A 212 3.96 -6.63 -1.65
C GLY A 212 2.79 -6.12 -0.80
N ARG A 213 2.66 -6.67 0.40
CA ARG A 213 1.60 -6.32 1.37
C ARG A 213 2.09 -5.24 2.33
N ALA A 214 1.27 -4.23 2.61
CA ALA A 214 1.54 -3.25 3.65
C ALA A 214 1.43 -3.91 5.04
N GLU A 215 2.46 -3.79 5.88
CA GLU A 215 2.50 -4.46 7.18
C GLU A 215 2.44 -3.47 8.35
N ILE A 216 3.44 -2.58 8.44
CA ILE A 216 3.68 -1.77 9.63
C ILE A 216 3.99 -0.33 9.21
N ILE A 217 3.25 0.62 9.76
CA ILE A 217 3.61 2.04 9.76
C ILE A 217 4.71 2.23 10.80
N PHE A 218 5.89 2.68 10.36
CA PHE A 218 7.04 2.89 11.26
C PHE A 218 7.30 4.37 11.54
N PHE A 219 6.67 5.27 10.78
CA PHE A 219 6.79 6.71 10.95
C PHE A 219 5.59 7.40 10.29
N SER A 220 5.14 8.54 10.82
CA SER A 220 4.07 9.35 10.25
C SER A 220 4.34 10.82 10.55
N THR A 221 3.99 11.71 9.61
CA THR A 221 4.21 13.16 9.74
C THR A 221 3.12 13.91 8.99
N ASP A 222 2.71 15.07 9.50
CA ASP A 222 1.81 16.01 8.83
C ASP A 222 2.54 16.92 7.80
N GLY A 223 3.86 16.75 7.66
CA GLY A 223 4.71 17.54 6.77
C GLY A 223 5.02 18.96 7.27
N SER A 224 4.60 19.32 8.49
CA SER A 224 4.83 20.64 9.07
C SER A 224 6.24 20.82 9.64
N ALA A 225 6.88 19.71 10.04
CA ALA A 225 8.20 19.72 10.67
C ALA A 225 9.33 19.61 9.64
N GLY A 226 10.34 20.47 9.76
CA GLY A 226 11.51 20.45 8.89
C GLY A 226 12.39 19.22 9.12
N TRP A 227 13.22 18.84 8.14
CA TRP A 227 14.10 17.66 8.27
C TRP A 227 15.17 17.79 9.40
N LEU A 228 15.38 18.99 9.93
CA LEU A 228 16.30 19.21 11.06
C LEU A 228 15.57 19.30 12.41
N GLU A 229 14.27 19.02 12.42
CA GLU A 229 13.40 19.15 13.59
C GLU A 229 12.81 17.78 13.99
N PRO A 230 13.66 16.82 14.42
CA PRO A 230 13.22 15.46 14.72
C PRO A 230 12.19 15.37 15.87
N TRP A 231 12.06 16.43 16.68
CA TRP A 231 11.02 16.56 17.71
C TRP A 231 9.63 16.88 17.13
N GLY A 232 9.54 17.50 15.95
CA GLY A 232 8.26 17.82 15.30
C GLY A 232 7.75 16.70 14.38
N TRP A 233 8.60 15.69 14.14
CA TRP A 233 8.33 14.58 13.24
C TRP A 233 7.32 13.57 13.79
N ILE A 234 7.30 13.34 15.09
CA ILE A 234 6.42 12.36 15.73
C ILE A 234 5.26 13.12 16.35
N GLN A 235 4.14 13.19 15.64
CA GLN A 235 2.87 13.63 16.22
C GLN A 235 1.96 12.41 16.37
N ALA A 236 1.34 12.29 17.55
CA ALA A 236 0.48 11.18 17.94
C ALA A 236 -0.85 11.16 17.17
#